data_AF-A0A957D5J7-F1
#
_entry.id   AF-A0A957D5J7-F1
#
_cell.length_a   1.000
_cell.length_b   1.000
_cell.length_c   1.000
_cell.angle_alpha   90.00
_cell.angle_beta   90.00
_cell.angle_gamma   90.00
#
_symmetry.space_group_name_H-M   'P 1'
#
loop_
_entity.id
_entity.type
_entity.pdbx_description
1 polymer ?
#
loop_
_entity_poly.entity_id
_entity_poly.type
_entity_poly.pdbx_seq_one_letter_code
_entity_poly.pdbx_strand_id
1 'polypeptide(L)' 'MFVEVHLGDIVQLRKKHPCGSFEWKVVRVGADIGLVCQGCQRRIMLPRGTFNKRLKKIVQQANQANIDGNVE' A
#
# COMPACT_ATOMS: atom_id res chain seq x y z
N MET A 1 3.63 -6.86 -14.97
CA MET A 1 2.27 -6.62 -14.45
C MET A 1 2.34 -5.49 -13.44
N PHE A 2 1.66 -4.38 -13.70
CA PHE A 2 1.59 -3.26 -12.76
C PHE A 2 0.49 -3.57 -11.75
N VAL A 3 0.79 -3.40 -10.46
CA VAL A 3 -0.23 -3.55 -9.41
C VAL A 3 -0.88 -2.19 -9.22
N GLU A 4 -2.20 -2.18 -9.33
CA GLU A 4 -3.04 -1.02 -9.02
C GLU A 4 -3.23 -0.94 -7.51
N VAL A 5 -3.00 0.25 -6.97
CA VAL A 5 -3.16 0.57 -5.55
C VAL A 5 -3.87 1.90 -5.44
N HIS A 6 -4.70 2.02 -4.42
CA HIS A 6 -5.52 3.18 -4.14
C HIS A 6 -5.02 3.88 -2.88
N LEU A 7 -5.42 5.14 -2.73
CA LEU A 7 -5.13 5.89 -1.52
C LEU A 7 -5.86 5.24 -0.33
N GLY A 8 -5.11 4.95 0.72
CA GLY A 8 -5.59 4.26 1.92
C GLY A 8 -5.28 2.77 1.98
N ASP A 9 -4.88 2.14 0.87
CA ASP A 9 -4.55 0.70 0.86
C ASP A 9 -3.43 0.37 1.85
N ILE A 10 -3.54 -0.78 2.52
CA ILE A 10 -2.46 -1.34 3.31
C ILE A 10 -1.78 -2.43 2.49
N VAL A 11 -0.50 -2.24 2.24
CA VAL A 11 0.32 -3.12 1.42
C VAL A 11 1.47 -3.69 2.21
N GLN A 12 1.87 -4.91 1.87
CA GLN A 12 3.04 -5.56 2.43
C GLN A 12 4.18 -5.52 1.42
N LEU A 13 5.31 -4.93 1.81
CA LEU A 13 6.53 -4.95 1.00
C LEU A 13 7.38 -6.19 1.34
N ARG A 14 8.15 -6.66 0.36
CA ARG A 14 9.14 -7.75 0.52
C ARG A 14 10.29 -7.33 1.44
N LYS A 15 10.64 -6.04 1.43
CA LYS A 15 11.65 -5.48 2.34
C LYS A 15 10.99 -5.03 3.64
N LYS A 16 11.56 -5.45 4.76
CA LYS A 16 11.20 -5.00 6.10
C LYS A 16 11.60 -3.54 6.29
N HIS A 17 10.76 -2.76 6.96
CA HIS A 17 11.17 -1.44 7.43
C HIS A 17 12.21 -1.61 8.57
N PRO A 18 13.22 -0.73 8.72
CA PRO A 18 14.14 -0.74 9.87
C PRO A 18 13.45 -0.81 11.23
N CYS A 19 12.20 -0.37 11.37
CA CYS A 19 11.45 -0.48 12.63
C CYS A 19 10.93 -1.89 12.95
N GLY A 20 10.91 -2.81 11.99
CA GLY A 20 10.39 -4.17 12.19
C GLY A 20 9.05 -4.47 11.50
N SER A 21 8.34 -3.47 10.96
CA SER A 21 7.06 -3.71 10.28
C SER A 21 7.23 -3.98 8.78
N PHE A 22 6.29 -4.75 8.23
CA PHE A 22 6.20 -5.02 6.79
C PHE A 22 5.03 -4.28 6.12
N GLU A 23 4.17 -3.68 6.94
CA GLU A 23 2.92 -3.05 6.51
C GLU A 23 3.10 -1.56 6.28
N TRP A 24 2.57 -1.13 5.15
CA TRP A 24 2.67 0.23 4.66
C TRP A 24 1.31 0.67 4.19
N LYS A 25 0.88 1.85 4.64
CA LYS A 25 -0.33 2.49 4.15
C LYS A 25 0.01 3.40 2.98
N VAL A 26 -0.70 3.24 1.87
CA VAL A 26 -0.59 4.11 0.70
C VAL A 26 -1.27 5.44 1.04
N VAL A 27 -0.51 6.52 0.96
CA VAL A 27 -0.99 7.89 1.23
C VAL A 27 -0.94 8.78 0.00
N ARG A 28 -0.27 8.33 -1.08
CA ARG A 28 -0.20 9.05 -2.35
C ARG A 28 -0.05 8.05 -3.49
N VAL A 29 -0.81 8.26 -4.56
CA VAL A 29 -0.74 7.48 -5.80
C VAL A 29 -0.44 8.45 -6.95
N GLY A 30 0.66 8.21 -7.66
CA GLY A 30 1.13 9.05 -8.77
C GLY A 30 2.36 8.44 -9.43
N ALA A 31 3.25 9.28 -9.98
CA ALA A 31 4.56 8.84 -10.49
C ALA A 31 5.39 8.19 -9.37
N ASP A 32 5.34 8.78 -8.18
CA ASP A 32 5.85 8.23 -6.93
C ASP A 32 4.69 7.80 -6.03
N ILE A 33 4.88 6.66 -5.36
CA ILE A 33 3.95 6.12 -4.38
C ILE A 33 4.42 6.57 -2.99
N GLY A 34 3.57 7.31 -2.30
CA GLY A 34 3.78 7.69 -0.91
C GLY A 34 3.30 6.59 0.02
N LEU A 35 4.17 6.14 0.91
CA LEU A 35 3.87 5.08 1.87
C LEU A 35 4.16 5.55 3.30
N VAL A 36 3.29 5.18 4.23
CA VAL A 36 3.46 5.39 5.67
C VAL A 36 3.56 4.05 6.38
N CYS A 37 4.66 3.81 7.08
CA CYS A 37 4.84 2.58 7.85
C CYS A 37 3.80 2.52 8.98
N GLN A 38 3.07 1.41 9.10
CA GLN A 38 2.04 1.27 10.14
C GLN A 38 2.60 1.08 11.55
N GLY A 39 3.84 0.61 11.71
CA GLY A 39 4.45 0.42 13.04
C GLY A 39 5.14 1.64 13.64
N CYS A 40 5.68 2.54 12.81
CA CYS A 40 6.44 3.71 13.29
C CYS A 40 6.00 5.04 12.66
N GLN A 41 4.95 5.03 11.83
CA GLN A 41 4.37 6.20 11.17
C GLN A 41 5.33 7.01 10.29
N ARG A 42 6.49 6.46 9.95
CA ARG A 42 7.46 7.12 9.07
C ARG A 42 6.99 7.05 7.63
N ARG A 43 7.03 8.20 6.94
CA ARG A 43 6.65 8.34 5.53
C ARG A 43 7.86 8.20 4.62
N ILE A 44 7.70 7.50 3.51
CA ILE A 44 8.68 7.41 2.42
C ILE A 44 7.97 7.62 1.09
N MET A 45 8.73 8.07 0.09
CA MET A 45 8.28 8.11 -1.31
C MET A 45 9.11 7.11 -2.10
N LEU A 46 8.45 6.27 -2.89
CA LEU A 46 9.09 5.28 -3.75
C LEU A 46 8.62 5.48 -5.18
N PRO A 47 9.54 5.47 -6.17
CA PRO A 47 9.14 5.44 -7.57
C PRO A 47 8.24 4.23 -7.84
N ARG A 48 7.17 4.41 -8.63
CA ARG A 48 6.20 3.34 -8.92
C ARG A 48 6.88 2.04 -9.38
N GLY A 49 7.87 2.12 -10.27
CA GLY A 49 8.61 0.95 -10.74
C GLY A 49 9.34 0.17 -9.64
N THR A 50 9.87 0.86 -8.62
CA THR A 50 10.53 0.23 -7.46
C THR A 50 9.50 -0.34 -6.50
N PHE A 51 8.40 0.38 -6.29
CA PHE A 51 7.27 -0.09 -5.50
C PHE A 51 6.72 -1.41 -6.05
N ASN A 52 6.42 -1.50 -7.36
CA ASN A 52 5.89 -2.72 -7.97
C ASN A 52 6.84 -3.92 -7.82
N LYS A 53 8.16 -3.72 -7.93
CA LYS A 53 9.15 -4.78 -7.71
C LYS A 53 9.22 -5.24 -6.25
N ARG A 54 9.04 -4.31 -5.31
CA ARG A 54 9.12 -4.58 -3.86
C ARG A 54 7.80 -5.01 -3.24
N LEU A 55 6.69 -4.79 -3.92
CA LEU A 55 5.38 -5.20 -3.44
C LEU A 55 5.34 -6.74 -3.33
N LYS A 56 4.87 -7.23 -2.19
CA LYS A 56 4.62 -8.65 -1.95
C LYS A 56 3.16 -8.98 -2.17
N LYS A 57 2.28 -8.26 -1.47
CA LYS A 57 0.82 -8.39 -1.57
C LYS A 57 0.14 -7.13 -1.04
N ILE A 58 -1.12 -6.92 -1.42
CA ILE A 58 -2.02 -5.97 -0.77
C ILE A 58 -2.67 -6.71 0.40
N VAL A 59 -2.60 -6.13 1.60
CA VAL A 59 -3.13 -6.70 2.85
C VAL A 59 -4.56 -6.25 3.06
N GLN A 60 -4.86 -4.98 2.80
CA GLN A 60 -6.18 -4.41 2.93
C GLN A 60 -6.40 -3.40 1.81
N GLN A 61 -7.55 -3.50 1.15
CA GLN A 61 -7.98 -2.52 0.16
C GLN A 61 -8.87 -1.48 0.84
N ALA A 62 -8.55 -0.20 0.70
CA ALA A 62 -9.37 0.89 1.24
C ALA A 62 -10.74 0.96 0.55
N ASN A 63 -10.82 0.53 -0.71
CA ASN A 63 -12.07 0.53 -1.48
C ASN A 63 -12.98 -0.70 -1.24
N GLN A 64 -12.62 -1.59 -0.29
CA GLN A 64 -13.37 -2.82 -0.04
C GLN A 64 -14.20 -2.77 1.25
N ALA A 65 -14.66 -1.57 1.62
CA ALA A 65 -15.55 -1.34 2.75
C ALA A 65 -17.03 -1.14 2.36
N ASN A 66 -17.42 -1.36 1.10
CA ASN A 66 -18.84 -1.35 0.73
C ASN A 66 -19.13 -2.13 -0.55
N ILE A 67 -19.05 -3.47 -0.52
CA ILE A 67 -19.83 -4.34 -1.43
C ILE A 67 -20.26 -5.58 -0.62
N ASP A 68 -21.01 -5.33 0.45
CA ASP A 68 -22.04 -6.25 0.94
C ASP A 68 -23.31 -5.40 1.02
N GLY A 69 -24.15 -5.54 0.00
CA GLY A 69 -25.24 -4.62 -0.28
C GLY A 69 -25.93 -4.99 -1.59
N ASN A 70 -26.79 -5.99 -1.51
CA ASN A 70 -27.93 -6.26 -2.38
C ASN A 70 -28.51 -5.00 -3.07
N VAL A 71 -28.68 -5.03 -4.40
CA VAL A 71 -29.94 -4.65 -5.08
C VAL A 71 -29.84 -4.96 -6.58
N GLU A 72 -30.73 -5.87 -6.99
CA GLU A 72 -31.34 -6.18 -8.31
C GLU A 72 -30.51 -6.18 -9.60
#